data_AF-A0A535ZJW2-F1
#
_entry.id   AF-A0A535ZJW2-F1
#
_cell.length_a   1.000
_cell.length_b   1.000
_cell.length_c   1.000
_cell.angle_alpha   90.00
_cell.angle_beta   90.00
_cell.angle_gamma   90.00
#
_symmetry.space_group_name_H-M   'P 1'
#
loop_
_entity.id
_entity.type
_entity.pdbx_description
1 polymer ?
#
loop_
_entity_poly.entity_id
_entity_poly.type
_entity_poly.pdbx_seq_one_letter_code
_entity_poly.pdbx_strand_id
1 'polypeptide(L)'
;MIVLPLSPTRLRTLGVIVIILVVASLAILLWPRPPHGGLSRTDAIRVAWEHVQAGAVGVSGSEVRHNFDSGFGLPVHSWAWVITFNGQWHLLCQGHGGGCDPTSEWVAIDYYSGDWIASQHAYPTGR
;
A
#
# COMPACT_ATOMS: atom_id res chain seq x y z
N MET A 1 0.31 -38.41 -41.58
CA MET A 1 0.44 -37.22 -40.71
C MET A 1 -0.96 -36.83 -40.26
N ILE A 2 -1.38 -37.24 -39.05
CA ILE A 2 -2.75 -37.00 -38.56
C ILE A 2 -2.77 -35.60 -37.96
N VAL A 3 -3.31 -34.64 -38.71
CA VAL A 3 -3.66 -33.33 -38.16
C VAL A 3 -5.02 -33.51 -37.51
N LEU A 4 -5.07 -33.70 -36.18
CA LEU A 4 -6.35 -33.72 -35.47
C LEU A 4 -7.02 -32.35 -35.60
N PRO A 5 -8.26 -32.25 -36.09
CA PRO A 5 -8.98 -30.99 -36.13
C PRO A 5 -9.26 -30.53 -34.70
N LEU A 6 -8.65 -29.41 -34.30
CA LEU A 6 -9.00 -28.74 -33.05
C LEU A 6 -10.46 -28.29 -33.14
N SER A 7 -11.31 -28.82 -32.26
CA SER A 7 -12.70 -28.40 -32.13
C SER A 7 -12.79 -26.86 -32.02
N PRO A 8 -13.72 -26.19 -32.72
CA PRO A 8 -13.87 -24.73 -32.68
C PRO A 8 -14.08 -24.18 -31.26
N THR A 9 -14.65 -25.00 -30.35
CA THR A 9 -14.75 -24.67 -28.93
C THR A 9 -13.39 -24.63 -28.22
N ARG A 10 -12.48 -25.56 -28.51
CA ARG A 10 -11.12 -25.56 -27.94
C ARG A 10 -10.30 -24.39 -28.44
N LEU A 11 -10.46 -24.02 -29.72
CA LEU A 11 -9.82 -22.83 -30.30
C LEU A 11 -10.31 -21.54 -29.64
N ARG A 12 -11.63 -21.42 -29.39
CA ARG A 12 -12.21 -20.29 -28.65
C ARG A 12 -11.68 -20.20 -27.22
N THR A 13 -11.67 -21.32 -26.48
CA THR A 13 -11.17 -21.33 -25.09
C THR A 13 -9.68 -20.97 -25.02
N LEU A 14 -8.85 -21.53 -25.90
CA LEU A 14 -7.43 -21.19 -25.97
C LEU A 14 -7.23 -19.71 -26.34
N GLY A 15 -8.02 -19.19 -27.29
CA GLY A 15 -7.97 -17.77 -27.65
C GLY A 15 -8.30 -16.84 -26.48
N VAL A 16 -9.35 -17.15 -25.71
CA VAL A 16 -9.71 -16.37 -24.51
C VAL A 16 -8.61 -16.42 -23.46
N ILE A 17 -8.02 -17.60 -23.20
CA ILE A 17 -6.91 -17.74 -22.25
C ILE A 17 -5.71 -16.89 -22.68
N VAL A 18 -5.35 -16.91 -23.97
CA VAL A 18 -4.24 -16.10 -24.50
C VAL A 18 -4.52 -14.61 -24.34
N ILE A 19 -5.74 -14.15 -24.63
CA ILE A 19 -6.11 -12.74 -24.44
C ILE A 19 -6.00 -12.35 -22.97
N ILE A 20 -6.51 -13.17 -22.04
CA ILE A 20 -6.43 -12.89 -20.60
C ILE A 20 -4.96 -12.79 -20.16
N LEU A 21 -4.11 -13.72 -20.60
CA LEU A 21 -2.69 -13.71 -20.25
C LEU A 21 -1.98 -12.48 -20.81
N VAL A 22 -2.27 -12.07 -22.04
CA VAL A 22 -1.70 -10.85 -22.65
C VAL A 22 -2.14 -9.61 -21.88
N VAL A 23 -3.43 -9.48 -21.58
CA VAL A 23 -3.95 -8.33 -20.82
C VAL A 23 -3.37 -8.29 -19.40
N ALA A 24 -3.29 -9.42 -18.71
CA ALA A 24 -2.69 -9.50 -17.38
C ALA A 24 -1.20 -9.16 -17.40
N SER A 25 -0.46 -9.66 -18.39
CA SER A 25 0.97 -9.35 -18.56
C SER A 25 1.18 -7.87 -18.85
N LEU A 26 0.34 -7.29 -19.70
CA LEU A 26 0.39 -5.87 -20.04
C LEU A 26 0.07 -4.99 -18.82
N ALA A 27 -0.91 -5.37 -18.01
CA ALA A 27 -1.24 -4.69 -16.76
C ALA A 27 -0.06 -4.71 -15.78
N ILE A 28 0.67 -5.83 -15.66
CA ILE A 28 1.87 -5.95 -14.82
C ILE A 28 3.02 -5.09 -15.37
N LEU A 29 3.22 -5.08 -16.68
CA LEU A 29 4.26 -4.27 -17.35
C LEU A 29 4.02 -2.77 -17.21
N LEU A 30 2.76 -2.35 -17.30
CA LEU A 30 2.34 -0.95 -17.16
C LEU A 30 2.10 -0.52 -15.72
N TRP A 31 2.23 -1.44 -14.75
CA TRP A 31 2.05 -1.10 -13.35
C TRP A 31 3.10 -0.04 -12.96
N PRO A 32 2.70 1.10 -12.39
CA PRO A 32 3.63 2.13 -11.98
C PRO A 32 4.69 1.54 -11.06
N ARG A 33 5.96 1.81 -11.37
CA ARG A 33 7.09 1.47 -10.49
C ARG A 33 7.59 2.72 -9.80
N PRO A 34 8.01 2.61 -8.52
CA PRO A 34 8.57 3.75 -7.83
C PRO A 34 9.78 4.29 -8.62
N PRO A 35 9.82 5.60 -8.90
CA PRO A 35 10.95 6.23 -9.55
C PRO A 35 12.22 6.12 -8.69
N HIS A 36 13.39 6.19 -9.32
CA HIS A 36 14.65 6.19 -8.57
C HIS A 36 14.83 7.49 -7.76
N GLY A 37 15.59 7.40 -6.67
CA GLY A 37 15.99 8.56 -5.87
C GLY A 37 15.06 8.94 -4.72
N GLY A 38 14.01 8.16 -4.44
CA GLY A 38 13.24 8.32 -3.21
C GLY A 38 13.87 7.61 -2.00
N LEU A 39 13.21 7.76 -0.86
CA LEU A 39 13.63 7.18 0.40
C LEU A 39 13.72 5.65 0.33
N SER A 40 14.74 5.11 0.98
CA SER A 40 14.82 3.68 1.22
C SER A 40 13.69 3.25 2.16
N ARG A 41 13.31 1.96 2.11
CA ARG A 41 12.33 1.38 3.04
C ARG A 41 12.70 1.66 4.50
N THR A 42 13.97 1.54 4.85
CA THR A 42 14.47 1.72 6.21
C THR A 42 14.37 3.17 6.66
N ASP A 43 14.74 4.11 5.77
CA ASP A 43 14.60 5.54 6.07
C ASP A 43 13.14 5.94 6.21
N ALA A 44 12.28 5.41 5.33
CA ALA A 44 10.84 5.66 5.39
C ALA A 44 10.22 5.15 6.69
N ILE A 45 10.60 3.95 7.13
CA ILE A 45 10.17 3.40 8.44
C ILE A 45 10.67 4.29 9.59
N ARG A 46 11.93 4.73 9.55
CA ARG A 46 12.51 5.60 10.59
C ARG A 46 11.71 6.90 10.70
N VAL A 47 11.45 7.57 9.57
CA VAL A 47 10.69 8.82 9.54
C VAL A 47 9.24 8.61 9.97
N ALA A 48 8.59 7.55 9.48
CA ALA A 48 7.21 7.24 9.88
C ALA A 48 7.07 6.97 11.40
N TRP A 49 8.13 6.46 12.05
CA TRP A 49 8.17 6.26 13.50
C TRP A 49 8.06 7.57 14.30
N GLU A 50 8.44 8.70 13.73
CA GLU A 50 8.34 10.02 14.39
C GLU A 50 6.89 10.52 14.48
N HIS A 51 5.99 9.97 13.66
CA HIS A 51 4.59 10.38 13.56
C HIS A 51 3.61 9.37 14.15
N VAL A 52 4.13 8.27 14.70
CA VAL A 52 3.32 7.23 15.32
C VAL A 52 3.13 7.53 16.80
N GLN A 53 1.95 7.22 17.36
CA GLN A 53 1.66 7.53 18.76
C GLN A 53 2.48 6.67 19.75
N ALA A 54 2.42 7.03 21.03
CA ALA A 54 2.92 6.18 22.11
C ALA A 54 2.05 4.91 22.20
N GLY A 55 2.60 3.77 21.78
CA GLY A 55 1.86 2.50 21.68
C GLY A 55 2.33 1.58 20.56
N ALA A 56 3.07 2.11 19.58
CA ALA A 56 3.69 1.33 18.51
C ALA A 56 4.67 0.32 19.10
N VAL A 57 4.51 -0.96 18.75
CA VAL A 57 5.44 -2.02 19.16
C VAL A 57 6.27 -2.56 17.99
N GLY A 58 5.82 -2.35 16.75
CA GLY A 58 6.49 -2.89 15.57
C GLY A 58 5.86 -2.43 14.26
N VAL A 59 6.58 -2.66 13.16
CA VAL A 59 6.08 -2.48 11.79
C VAL A 59 5.56 -3.81 11.28
N SER A 60 4.32 -3.83 10.80
CA SER A 60 3.68 -4.99 10.18
C SER A 60 3.62 -4.91 8.66
N GLY A 61 3.69 -3.70 8.10
CA GLY A 61 3.59 -3.46 6.68
C GLY A 61 4.40 -2.24 6.24
N SER A 62 4.86 -2.27 5.00
CA SER A 62 5.49 -1.12 4.35
C SER A 62 5.33 -1.27 2.85
N GLU A 63 4.59 -0.35 2.24
CA GLU A 63 4.30 -0.39 0.82
C GLU A 63 4.49 0.98 0.19
N VAL A 64 4.90 0.99 -1.08
CA VAL A 64 4.93 2.21 -1.89
C VAL A 64 3.65 2.25 -2.71
N ARG A 65 2.93 3.36 -2.63
CA ARG A 65 1.68 3.56 -3.37
C ARG A 65 1.83 4.71 -4.36
N HIS A 66 1.40 4.46 -5.59
CA HIS A 66 1.26 5.48 -6.62
C HIS A 66 -0.12 6.13 -6.53
N ASN A 67 -0.22 7.45 -6.73
CA ASN A 67 -1.45 8.23 -6.61
C ASN A 67 -2.15 7.99 -5.27
N PHE A 68 -1.39 8.16 -4.18
CA PHE A 68 -1.90 7.96 -2.83
C PHE A 68 -2.86 9.08 -2.44
N ASP A 69 -4.12 8.70 -2.22
CA ASP A 69 -5.16 9.53 -1.61
C ASP A 69 -5.31 9.14 -0.13
N SER A 70 -5.17 10.12 0.75
CA SER A 70 -5.30 9.93 2.20
C SER A 70 -6.75 9.81 2.67
N GLY A 71 -7.73 10.17 1.82
CA GLY A 71 -9.15 10.18 2.16
C GLY A 71 -9.61 11.37 2.99
N PHE A 72 -8.69 12.27 3.39
CA PHE A 72 -9.02 13.49 4.15
C PHE A 72 -9.35 14.70 3.26
N GLY A 73 -9.47 14.52 1.95
CA GLY A 73 -9.68 15.62 1.00
C GLY A 73 -8.44 16.50 0.78
N LEU A 74 -7.25 15.98 1.10
CA LEU A 74 -5.96 16.61 0.83
C LEU A 74 -5.48 16.29 -0.60
N PRO A 75 -4.51 17.05 -1.15
CA PRO A 75 -3.93 16.74 -2.45
C PRO A 75 -3.40 15.31 -2.53
N VAL A 76 -3.64 14.64 -3.66
CA VAL A 76 -3.14 13.29 -3.94
C VAL A 76 -1.63 13.35 -4.17
N HIS A 77 -0.89 12.49 -3.47
CA HIS A 77 0.56 12.38 -3.66
C HIS A 77 0.88 11.37 -4.75
N SER A 78 1.73 11.75 -5.72
CA SER A 78 2.08 10.86 -6.82
C SER A 78 2.75 9.58 -6.30
N TRP A 79 3.62 9.67 -5.31
CA TRP A 79 4.26 8.51 -4.66
C TRP A 79 4.33 8.72 -3.16
N ALA A 80 3.88 7.73 -2.40
CA ALA A 80 3.94 7.74 -0.95
C ALA A 80 4.44 6.39 -0.41
N TRP A 81 5.20 6.45 0.68
CA TRP A 81 5.42 5.29 1.54
C TRP A 81 4.28 5.21 2.55
N VAL A 82 3.59 4.08 2.60
CA VAL A 82 2.59 3.76 3.61
C VAL A 82 3.17 2.69 4.53
N ILE A 83 3.41 3.05 5.77
CA ILE A 83 3.99 2.19 6.80
C ILE A 83 2.90 1.83 7.79
N THR A 84 2.66 0.53 7.97
CA THR A 84 1.67 0.02 8.93
C THR A 84 2.39 -0.45 10.18
N PHE A 85 1.99 0.09 11.31
CA PHE A 85 2.46 -0.27 12.64
C PHE A 85 1.43 -1.13 13.35
N ASN A 86 1.90 -2.09 14.11
CA ASN A 86 1.11 -2.77 15.13
C ASN A 86 1.44 -2.16 16.49
N GLY A 87 0.44 -2.03 17.34
CA GLY A 87 0.58 -1.40 18.64
C GLY A 87 -0.56 -1.72 19.58
N GLN A 88 -0.44 -1.20 20.79
CA GLN A 88 -1.53 -1.08 21.74
C GLN A 88 -1.77 0.40 21.98
N TRP A 89 -2.72 0.97 21.25
CA TRP A 89 -3.01 2.41 21.31
C TRP A 89 -4.01 2.70 22.42
N HIS A 90 -3.62 3.52 23.39
CA HIS A 90 -4.43 3.79 24.57
C HIS A 90 -5.81 4.41 24.25
N LEU A 91 -5.90 5.17 23.15
CA LEU A 91 -7.15 5.79 22.67
C LEU A 91 -8.20 4.77 22.21
N LEU A 92 -7.78 3.59 21.73
CA LEU A 92 -8.68 2.52 21.29
C LEU A 92 -9.05 1.55 22.43
N CYS A 93 -8.37 1.65 23.57
CA CYS A 93 -8.52 0.72 24.69
C CYS A 93 -9.41 1.21 25.83
N GLN A 94 -9.97 2.43 25.78
CA GLN A 94 -10.71 3.00 26.91
C GLN A 94 -12.13 2.43 27.12
N GLY A 95 -12.56 1.43 26.33
CA GLY A 95 -13.94 0.96 26.33
C GLY A 95 -14.22 -0.31 27.11
N HIS A 96 -13.33 -1.30 27.15
CA HIS A 96 -13.67 -2.66 27.57
C HIS A 96 -12.64 -3.20 28.57
N GLY A 97 -13.10 -3.60 29.76
CA GLY A 97 -12.30 -4.08 30.90
C GLY A 97 -11.60 -5.42 30.70
N GLY A 98 -11.04 -5.67 29.52
CA GLY A 98 -10.23 -6.85 29.21
C GLY A 98 -9.38 -6.57 27.98
N GLY A 99 -8.06 -6.38 28.18
CA GLY A 99 -7.02 -6.43 27.14
C GLY A 99 -7.09 -5.38 26.03
N CYS A 100 -6.03 -4.60 25.85
CA CYS A 100 -5.81 -3.93 24.57
C CYS A 100 -5.52 -5.00 23.51
N ASP A 101 -6.47 -5.28 22.61
CA ASP A 101 -6.15 -6.07 21.42
C ASP A 101 -5.10 -5.32 20.58
N PRO A 102 -4.14 -6.04 19.96
CA PRO A 102 -3.19 -5.45 19.04
C PRO A 102 -3.94 -4.77 17.90
N THR A 103 -3.68 -3.49 17.71
CA THR A 103 -4.34 -2.64 16.71
C THR A 103 -3.32 -2.19 15.68
N SER A 104 -3.75 -2.12 14.42
CA SER A 104 -2.91 -1.66 13.32
C SER A 104 -3.23 -0.23 12.94
N GLU A 105 -2.22 0.63 12.88
CA GLU A 105 -2.33 2.00 12.38
C GLU A 105 -1.35 2.23 11.24
N TRP A 106 -1.75 3.02 10.24
CA TRP A 106 -0.85 3.39 9.15
C TRP A 106 -0.42 4.85 9.25
N VAL A 107 0.80 5.11 8.77
CA VAL A 107 1.38 6.43 8.56
C VAL A 107 1.86 6.50 7.11
N ALA A 108 1.44 7.54 6.40
CA ALA A 108 1.87 7.85 5.05
C ALA A 108 2.84 9.05 5.06
N ILE A 109 3.95 8.89 4.36
CA ILE A 109 4.95 9.93 4.14
C ILE A 109 5.28 10.03 2.65
N ASP A 110 5.69 11.21 2.21
CA ASP A 110 6.07 11.47 0.83
C ASP A 110 7.32 10.67 0.44
N TYR A 111 7.27 10.07 -0.75
CA TYR A 111 8.30 9.13 -1.20
C TYR A 111 9.69 9.75 -1.31
N TYR A 112 9.79 11.04 -1.64
CA TYR A 112 11.06 11.71 -1.89
C TYR A 112 11.56 12.52 -0.69
N SER A 113 10.66 13.33 -0.11
CA SER A 113 11.00 14.26 0.96
C SER A 113 10.95 13.61 2.34
N GLY A 114 10.14 12.56 2.52
CA GLY A 114 9.80 12.03 3.83
C GLY A 114 8.80 12.89 4.59
N ASP A 115 8.26 13.94 3.99
CA ASP A 115 7.28 14.78 4.64
C ASP A 115 6.05 13.97 5.03
N TRP A 116 5.55 14.20 6.24
CA TRP A 116 4.33 13.56 6.71
C TRP A 116 3.15 13.97 5.83
N ILE A 117 2.43 12.99 5.30
CA ILE A 117 1.22 13.21 4.49
C ILE A 117 -0.02 13.05 5.37
N ALA A 118 -0.14 11.90 6.03
CA ALA A 118 -1.28 11.54 6.85
C ALA A 118 -0.96 10.33 7.73
N SER A 119 -1.80 10.07 8.71
CA SER A 119 -1.92 8.80 9.41
C SER A 119 -3.39 8.39 9.41
N GLN A 120 -3.69 7.18 9.89
CA GLN A 120 -5.06 6.66 9.91
C GLN A 120 -6.08 7.60 10.57
N HIS A 121 -5.64 8.45 11.51
CA HIS A 121 -6.52 9.30 12.30
C HIS A 121 -6.21 10.80 12.22
N ALA A 122 -5.11 11.19 11.57
CA ALA A 122 -4.68 12.57 11.55
C ALA A 122 -3.96 12.91 10.25
N TYR A 123 -3.82 14.20 10.00
CA TYR A 123 -2.97 14.74 8.95
C TYR A 123 -2.20 15.93 9.53
N PRO A 124 -1.10 16.36 8.88
CA PRO A 124 -0.36 17.53 9.32
C PRO A 124 -1.27 18.75 9.34
N THR A 125 -1.65 19.22 10.54
CA THR A 125 -2.24 20.55 10.67
C THR A 125 -1.11 21.54 10.51
N GLY A 126 -1.15 22.29 9.40
CA GLY A 126 -0.04 23.07 8.86
C GLY A 126 0.72 23.94 9.86
N ARG A 127 1.99 24.20 9.51
CA ARG A 127 2.83 25.26 10.09
C ARG A 127 2.26 26.64 9.79
#